data_AF-A0A452Z5N7-F1
#
_entry.id   AF-A0A452Z5N7-F1
#
_cell.length_a   1.000
_cell.length_b   1.000
_cell.length_c   1.000
_cell.angle_alpha   90.00
_cell.angle_beta   90.00
_cell.angle_gamma   90.00
#
_symmetry.space_group_name_H-M   'P 1'
#
loop_
_entity.id
_entity.type
_entity.pdbx_description
1 polymer ?
#
loop_
_entity_poly.entity_id
_entity_poly.type
_entity_poly.pdbx_seq_one_letter_code
_entity_poly.pdbx_strand_id
1 'polypeptide(L)'
;EGIEKTAQAIKVLKQLGAYADAEKAKDSVGIRPGKGKMRNRRYINRKGPLIVYGTEGSKIVKAFRNLPGVDVANVERLNLLDLAPGGHLGRFVIWTESAFKKLDEVYGSFEASSSKKKGFVLPRPKMTNADLGRLINSDEVQSVVKPINKEVKRREARKNPLKNAAAVLKLNPYFGTARRMAVLAEAARVKARKEKINSKRTKLSAVCYSLTFAICFISYYT
;
A
#
# COMPACT_ATOMS: atom_id res chain seq x y z
N GLU A 1 34.54 12.37 -30.28
CA GLU A 1 35.05 11.02 -29.99
C GLU A 1 36.59 10.89 -29.91
N GLY A 2 37.37 11.92 -30.27
CA GLY A 2 38.84 11.88 -30.24
C GLY A 2 39.51 12.04 -28.86
N ILE A 3 38.82 11.74 -27.76
CA ILE A 3 39.38 11.88 -26.41
C ILE A 3 40.25 10.65 -26.12
N GLU A 4 41.52 10.88 -25.78
CA GLU A 4 42.48 9.82 -25.46
C GLU A 4 42.80 9.74 -23.97
N LYS A 5 42.88 10.90 -23.31
CA LYS A 5 43.33 11.01 -21.92
C LYS A 5 42.14 10.99 -20.95
N THR A 6 42.27 10.21 -19.89
CA THR A 6 41.29 10.14 -18.78
C THR A 6 41.04 11.51 -18.14
N ALA A 7 42.06 12.35 -18.03
CA ALA A 7 41.92 13.70 -17.48
C ALA A 7 40.97 14.58 -18.31
N GLN A 8 40.99 14.44 -19.64
CA GLN A 8 40.07 15.14 -20.53
C GLN A 8 38.65 14.55 -20.41
N ALA A 9 38.52 13.23 -20.30
CA ALA A 9 37.25 12.58 -20.07
C ALA A 9 36.55 13.07 -18.78
N ILE A 10 37.31 13.23 -17.69
CA ILE A 10 36.79 13.79 -16.43
C ILE A 10 36.30 15.24 -16.61
N LYS A 11 37.06 16.08 -17.34
CA LYS A 11 36.65 17.47 -17.62
C LYS A 11 35.31 17.51 -18.36
N VAL A 12 35.14 16.67 -19.38
CA VAL A 12 33.89 16.58 -20.15
C VAL A 12 32.73 16.12 -19.26
N LEU A 13 32.92 15.08 -18.44
CA LEU A 13 31.87 14.62 -17.53
C LEU A 13 31.46 15.68 -16.49
N LYS A 14 32.42 16.49 -16.02
CA LYS A 14 32.14 17.60 -15.10
C LYS A 14 31.34 18.70 -15.79
N GLN A 15 31.70 19.06 -17.02
CA GLN A 15 30.95 20.05 -17.82
C GLN A 15 29.52 19.59 -18.12
N LEU A 16 29.32 18.30 -18.36
CA LEU A 16 28.00 17.71 -18.59
C LEU A 16 27.20 17.48 -17.30
N GLY A 17 27.77 17.72 -16.11
CA GLY A 17 27.13 17.41 -14.82
C GLY A 17 27.00 15.90 -14.52
N ALA A 18 27.52 15.04 -15.38
CA ALA A 18 27.45 13.58 -15.28
C ALA A 18 28.49 13.00 -14.30
N TYR A 19 29.47 13.79 -13.86
CA TYR A 19 30.57 13.29 -13.03
C TYR A 19 30.13 12.87 -11.62
N ALA A 20 29.05 13.44 -11.10
CA ALA A 20 28.55 13.10 -9.76
C ALA A 20 28.19 11.61 -9.61
N ASP A 21 27.68 10.97 -10.67
CA ASP A 21 27.35 9.54 -10.64
C ASP A 21 28.61 8.65 -10.66
N ALA A 22 29.68 9.10 -11.33
CA ALA A 22 30.99 8.44 -11.31
C ALA A 22 31.72 8.62 -9.97
N GLU A 23 31.63 9.80 -9.34
CA GLU A 23 32.12 10.04 -7.97
C GLU A 23 31.39 9.13 -6.97
N LYS A 24 30.05 9.08 -7.06
CA LYS A 24 29.26 8.15 -6.24
C LYS A 24 29.65 6.69 -6.46
N ALA A 25 29.97 6.30 -7.70
CA ALA A 25 30.47 4.96 -7.98
C ALA A 25 31.84 4.69 -7.35
N LYS A 26 32.74 5.69 -7.36
CA LYS A 26 34.06 5.63 -6.71
C LYS A 26 33.94 5.43 -5.20
N ASP A 27 33.06 6.18 -4.55
CA ASP A 27 32.89 6.12 -3.08
C ASP A 27 32.16 4.85 -2.65
N SER A 28 31.33 4.27 -3.53
CA SER A 28 30.58 3.03 -3.28
C SER A 28 31.42 1.75 -3.32
N VAL A 29 32.74 1.85 -3.57
CA VAL A 29 33.60 0.66 -3.68
C VAL A 29 33.70 -0.04 -2.32
N GLY A 30 33.00 -1.16 -2.18
CA GLY A 30 32.95 -1.95 -0.97
C GLY A 30 33.69 -3.28 -1.09
N ILE A 31 34.12 -3.83 0.04
CA ILE A 31 34.66 -5.19 0.12
C ILE A 31 33.49 -6.18 0.14
N ARG A 32 33.48 -7.14 -0.79
CA ARG A 32 32.47 -8.20 -0.88
C ARG A 32 32.47 -9.07 0.39
N PRO A 33 31.31 -9.26 1.04
CA PRO A 33 31.20 -10.17 2.17
C PRO A 33 31.29 -11.64 1.74
N GLY A 34 31.71 -12.51 2.67
CA GLY A 34 31.75 -13.95 2.48
C GLY A 34 32.89 -14.48 1.61
N LYS A 35 32.72 -15.71 1.11
CA LYS A 35 33.77 -16.49 0.43
C LYS A 35 34.16 -15.94 -0.95
N GLY A 36 33.36 -15.03 -1.53
CA GLY A 36 33.66 -14.39 -2.81
C GLY A 36 34.97 -13.59 -2.80
N LYS A 37 35.36 -13.09 -1.62
CA LYS A 37 36.64 -12.37 -1.39
C LYS A 37 37.87 -13.20 -1.76
N MET A 38 37.83 -14.52 -1.52
CA MET A 38 38.92 -15.45 -1.83
C MET A 38 38.95 -15.86 -3.31
N ARG A 39 37.87 -15.62 -4.05
CA ARG A 39 37.71 -16.04 -5.46
C ARG A 39 37.88 -14.86 -6.42
N ASN A 40 38.86 -13.99 -6.18
CA ASN A 40 39.18 -12.82 -7.01
C ASN A 40 38.03 -11.83 -7.25
N ARG A 41 37.01 -11.80 -6.38
CA ARG A 41 35.84 -10.88 -6.44
C ARG A 41 35.74 -10.03 -5.19
N ARG A 42 36.90 -9.50 -4.75
CA ARG A 42 37.05 -8.77 -3.48
C ARG A 42 36.27 -7.46 -3.45
N TYR A 43 36.19 -6.74 -4.58
CA TYR A 43 35.53 -5.44 -4.65
C TYR A 43 34.18 -5.53 -5.35
N ILE A 44 33.25 -4.69 -4.92
CA ILE A 44 31.96 -4.41 -5.58
C ILE A 44 31.90 -2.91 -5.79
N ASN A 45 31.49 -2.52 -6.99
CA ASN A 45 31.26 -1.12 -7.36
C ASN A 45 29.86 -0.96 -7.93
N ARG A 46 29.25 0.21 -7.70
CA ARG A 46 28.00 0.59 -8.36
C ARG A 46 28.24 0.83 -9.85
N LYS A 47 27.22 0.54 -10.67
CA LYS A 47 27.19 0.93 -12.08
C LYS A 47 26.79 2.39 -12.20
N GLY A 48 27.65 3.17 -12.83
CA GLY A 48 27.46 4.58 -13.15
C GLY A 48 27.03 4.77 -14.61
N PRO A 49 27.40 5.90 -15.24
CA PRO A 49 26.94 6.22 -16.58
C PRO A 49 27.49 5.24 -17.62
N LEU A 50 26.66 4.92 -18.61
CA LEU A 50 27.07 4.18 -19.81
C LEU A 50 27.34 5.17 -20.93
N ILE A 51 28.50 5.10 -21.57
CA ILE A 51 28.84 5.95 -22.71
C ILE A 51 28.72 5.15 -23.99
N VAL A 52 27.88 5.61 -24.91
CA VAL A 52 27.63 4.94 -26.18
C VAL A 52 28.24 5.73 -27.33
N TYR A 53 29.10 5.06 -28.09
CA TYR A 53 29.83 5.63 -29.23
C TYR A 53 29.51 4.91 -30.54
N GLY A 54 29.62 5.63 -31.65
CA GLY A 54 29.25 5.13 -32.97
C GLY A 54 30.43 4.71 -33.85
N THR A 55 31.61 5.32 -33.66
CA THR A 55 32.77 5.09 -34.55
C THR A 55 33.57 3.86 -34.17
N GLU A 56 33.83 2.99 -35.15
CA GLU A 56 34.70 1.83 -34.97
C GLU A 56 36.16 2.26 -34.72
N GLY A 57 36.86 1.60 -33.80
CA GLY A 57 38.25 1.96 -33.45
C GLY A 57 38.41 3.26 -32.66
N SER A 58 37.33 3.85 -32.15
CA SER A 58 37.38 5.10 -31.40
C SER A 58 38.26 5.01 -30.15
N LYS A 59 39.09 6.04 -29.94
CA LYS A 59 40.01 6.15 -28.80
C LYS A 59 39.28 6.40 -27.47
N ILE A 60 37.98 6.67 -27.52
CA ILE A 60 37.10 6.90 -26.37
C ILE A 60 37.14 5.75 -25.36
N VAL A 61 37.26 4.50 -25.82
CA VAL A 61 37.31 3.33 -24.93
C VAL A 61 38.50 3.43 -23.97
N LYS A 62 39.67 3.88 -24.45
CA LYS A 62 40.87 4.03 -23.62
C LYS A 62 40.72 5.14 -22.58
N ALA A 63 40.06 6.24 -22.96
CA ALA A 63 39.86 7.38 -22.07
C ALA A 63 38.85 7.12 -20.95
N PHE A 64 37.79 6.36 -21.21
CA PHE A 64 36.70 6.16 -20.25
C PHE A 64 36.75 4.84 -19.48
N ARG A 65 37.46 3.80 -19.97
CA ARG A 65 37.53 2.47 -19.29
C ARG A 65 38.12 2.48 -17.89
N ASN A 66 38.94 3.49 -17.56
CA ASN A 66 39.62 3.57 -16.28
C ASN A 66 38.81 4.34 -15.22
N LEU A 67 37.65 4.88 -15.58
CA LEU A 67 36.80 5.60 -14.64
C LEU A 67 35.94 4.60 -13.84
N PRO A 68 35.83 4.78 -12.51
CA PRO A 68 35.07 3.86 -11.68
C PRO A 68 33.57 3.92 -12.02
N GLY A 69 32.98 2.74 -12.27
CA GLY A 69 31.55 2.58 -12.54
C GLY A 69 31.10 3.01 -13.94
N VAL A 70 31.97 3.65 -14.73
CA VAL A 70 31.65 4.02 -16.12
C VAL A 70 31.87 2.82 -17.03
N ASP A 71 30.86 2.49 -17.82
CA ASP A 71 30.99 1.48 -18.87
C ASP A 71 30.95 2.17 -20.24
N VAL A 72 31.52 1.51 -21.25
CA VAL A 72 31.56 2.02 -22.63
C VAL A 72 31.01 0.94 -23.56
N ALA A 73 30.09 1.31 -24.45
CA ALA A 73 29.50 0.40 -25.42
C ALA A 73 29.45 1.01 -26.83
N ASN A 74 29.50 0.17 -27.84
CA ASN A 74 29.27 0.57 -29.23
C ASN A 74 27.78 0.38 -29.56
N VAL A 75 27.17 1.33 -30.28
CA VAL A 75 25.77 1.26 -30.73
C VAL A 75 25.41 -0.07 -31.40
N GLU A 76 26.31 -0.54 -32.26
CA GLU A 76 26.06 -1.73 -33.09
C GLU A 76 26.11 -3.03 -32.27
N ARG A 77 26.74 -2.97 -31.09
CA ARG A 77 26.93 -4.10 -30.17
C ARG A 77 26.36 -3.79 -28.78
N LEU A 78 25.25 -3.06 -28.73
CA LEU A 78 24.55 -2.76 -27.48
C LEU A 78 24.01 -4.03 -26.85
N ASN A 79 24.36 -4.24 -25.57
CA ASN A 79 23.93 -5.40 -24.80
C ASN A 79 22.90 -5.01 -23.75
N LEU A 80 21.95 -5.91 -23.49
CA LEU A 80 20.93 -5.71 -22.45
C LEU A 80 21.56 -5.63 -21.06
N LEU A 81 22.62 -6.41 -20.81
CA LEU A 81 23.31 -6.42 -19.52
C LEU A 81 23.98 -5.08 -19.18
N ASP A 82 24.37 -4.32 -20.20
CA ASP A 82 24.96 -3.00 -20.03
C ASP A 82 23.88 -1.93 -19.85
N LEU A 83 22.75 -2.03 -20.55
CA LEU A 83 21.64 -1.08 -20.43
C LEU A 83 20.81 -1.27 -19.16
N ALA A 84 20.63 -2.51 -18.72
CA ALA A 84 19.79 -2.88 -17.58
C ALA A 84 20.53 -3.80 -16.60
N PRO A 85 21.56 -3.30 -15.88
CA PRO A 85 22.29 -4.10 -14.92
C PRO A 85 21.36 -4.59 -13.79
N GLY A 86 21.32 -5.90 -13.56
CA GLY A 86 20.43 -6.51 -12.57
C GLY A 86 18.95 -6.54 -12.99
N GLY A 87 18.62 -6.22 -14.24
CA GLY A 87 17.25 -6.25 -14.75
C GLY A 87 16.45 -4.97 -14.50
N HIS A 88 17.06 -3.92 -13.94
CA HIS A 88 16.44 -2.61 -13.78
C HIS A 88 16.62 -1.75 -15.03
N LEU A 89 15.52 -1.25 -15.59
CA LEU A 89 15.54 -0.28 -16.68
C LEU A 89 15.85 1.14 -16.18
N GLY A 90 16.32 2.00 -17.09
CA GLY A 90 16.59 3.41 -16.78
C GLY A 90 18.01 3.70 -16.28
N ARG A 91 19.02 2.99 -16.80
CA ARG A 91 20.42 3.38 -16.58
C ARG A 91 20.70 4.74 -17.24
N PHE A 92 21.50 5.57 -16.61
CA PHE A 92 21.94 6.84 -17.19
C PHE A 92 22.91 6.59 -18.35
N VAL A 93 22.52 6.96 -19.57
CA VAL A 93 23.29 6.73 -20.81
C VAL A 93 23.65 8.07 -21.46
N ILE A 94 24.92 8.22 -21.83
CA ILE A 94 25.44 9.37 -22.58
C ILE A 94 25.67 8.94 -24.03
N TRP A 95 24.97 9.59 -24.94
CA TRP A 95 25.06 9.34 -26.37
C TRP A 95 25.99 10.35 -27.05
N THR A 96 26.83 9.85 -27.95
CA THR A 96 27.52 10.71 -28.93
C THR A 96 26.59 10.99 -30.11
N GLU A 97 26.83 12.09 -30.83
CA GLU A 97 25.99 12.47 -31.98
C GLU A 97 25.97 11.39 -33.07
N SER A 98 27.15 10.84 -33.41
CA SER A 98 27.32 9.71 -34.34
C SER A 98 26.54 8.47 -33.88
N ALA A 99 26.60 8.17 -32.58
CA ALA A 99 25.87 7.05 -32.01
C ALA A 99 24.35 7.23 -32.13
N PHE A 100 23.87 8.44 -31.86
CA PHE A 100 22.45 8.75 -31.91
C PHE A 100 21.88 8.63 -33.33
N LYS A 101 22.60 9.11 -34.34
CA LYS A 101 22.22 8.97 -35.76
C LYS A 101 22.18 7.50 -36.20
N LYS A 102 23.15 6.69 -35.77
CA LYS A 102 23.22 5.26 -36.11
C LYS A 102 22.08 4.41 -35.50
N LEU A 103 21.39 4.88 -34.47
CA LEU A 103 20.27 4.11 -33.90
C LEU A 103 19.15 3.86 -34.91
N ASP A 104 18.87 4.86 -35.74
CA ASP A 104 17.84 4.77 -36.79
C ASP A 104 18.24 3.73 -37.85
N GLU A 105 19.51 3.69 -38.26
CA GLU A 105 20.01 2.65 -39.18
C GLU A 105 19.93 1.22 -38.59
N VAL A 106 20.18 1.09 -37.28
CA VAL A 106 20.26 -0.20 -36.58
C VAL A 106 18.87 -0.77 -36.28
N TYR A 107 17.93 0.07 -35.87
CA TYR A 107 16.60 -0.36 -35.41
C TYR A 107 15.45 0.05 -36.33
N GLY A 108 15.62 1.06 -37.18
CA GLY A 108 14.60 1.59 -38.07
C GLY A 108 13.59 2.49 -37.34
N SER A 109 12.50 2.79 -38.05
CA SER A 109 11.35 3.53 -37.55
C SER A 109 10.07 2.68 -37.64
N PHE A 110 8.92 3.22 -37.25
CA PHE A 110 7.64 2.52 -37.44
C PHE A 110 7.23 2.40 -38.92
N GLU A 111 7.81 3.24 -39.78
CA GLU A 111 7.51 3.29 -41.22
C GLU A 111 8.56 2.53 -42.04
N ALA A 112 9.84 2.61 -41.66
CA ALA A 112 10.96 2.00 -42.35
C ALA A 112 11.59 0.89 -41.51
N SER A 113 11.81 -0.29 -42.11
CA SER A 113 12.51 -1.40 -41.46
C SER A 113 14.00 -1.09 -41.28
N SER A 114 14.65 -1.81 -40.35
CA SER A 114 16.07 -1.56 -40.07
C SER A 114 16.97 -1.95 -41.25
N SER A 115 17.97 -1.10 -41.54
CA SER A 115 18.94 -1.37 -42.61
C SER A 115 19.96 -2.44 -42.22
N LYS A 116 20.38 -2.48 -40.95
CA LYS A 116 21.42 -3.43 -40.50
C LYS A 116 20.89 -4.81 -40.11
N LYS A 117 19.70 -4.90 -39.54
CA LYS A 117 19.15 -6.17 -39.01
C LYS A 117 18.11 -6.74 -39.97
N LYS A 118 18.40 -7.89 -40.56
CA LYS A 118 17.48 -8.56 -41.48
C LYS A 118 16.22 -9.02 -40.75
N GLY A 119 15.05 -8.59 -41.23
CA GLY A 119 13.74 -9.01 -40.70
C GLY A 119 13.38 -8.41 -39.33
N PHE A 120 14.15 -7.43 -38.85
CA PHE A 120 13.81 -6.73 -37.62
C PHE A 120 12.86 -5.57 -37.90
N VAL A 121 11.80 -5.47 -37.10
CA VAL A 121 10.82 -4.39 -37.12
C VAL A 121 10.55 -3.98 -35.68
N LEU A 122 10.33 -2.69 -35.46
CA LEU A 122 9.99 -2.17 -34.14
C LEU A 122 8.69 -2.81 -33.61
N PRO A 123 8.67 -3.26 -32.34
CA PRO A 123 7.46 -3.78 -31.72
C PRO A 123 6.36 -2.72 -31.71
N ARG A 124 5.15 -3.09 -32.14
CA ARG A 124 3.99 -2.19 -32.10
C ARG A 124 3.51 -2.02 -30.66
N PRO A 125 3.24 -0.78 -30.21
CA PRO A 125 2.67 -0.57 -28.88
C PRO A 125 1.27 -1.17 -28.80
N LYS A 126 0.93 -1.82 -27.68
CA LYS A 126 -0.41 -2.40 -27.46
C LYS A 126 -1.50 -1.33 -27.28
N MET A 127 -1.12 -0.16 -26.77
CA MET A 127 -1.98 1.01 -26.60
C MET A 127 -1.32 2.20 -27.26
N THR A 128 -2.09 3.00 -28.00
CA THR A 128 -1.58 4.22 -28.65
C THR A 128 -1.36 5.34 -27.65
N ASN A 129 -2.28 5.50 -26.69
CA ASN A 129 -2.16 6.43 -25.57
C ASN A 129 -1.93 5.65 -24.26
N ALA A 130 -0.82 5.94 -23.57
CA ALA A 130 -0.49 5.33 -22.29
C ALA A 130 -1.05 6.10 -21.08
N ASP A 131 -1.53 7.34 -21.28
CA ASP A 131 -2.13 8.14 -20.21
C ASP A 131 -3.58 7.71 -19.94
N LEU A 132 -3.69 6.69 -19.09
CA LEU A 132 -4.97 6.17 -18.62
C LEU A 132 -5.75 7.19 -17.81
N GLY A 133 -5.07 8.09 -17.08
CA GLY A 133 -5.73 9.10 -16.24
C GLY A 133 -6.54 10.07 -17.10
N ARG A 134 -5.93 10.54 -18.20
CA ARG A 134 -6.63 11.39 -19.18
C ARG A 134 -7.78 10.65 -19.85
N LEU A 135 -7.59 9.39 -20.23
CA LEU A 135 -8.65 8.60 -20.88
C LEU A 135 -9.83 8.35 -19.94
N ILE A 136 -9.56 8.01 -18.68
CA ILE A 136 -10.60 7.76 -17.68
C ILE A 136 -11.38 9.04 -17.38
N ASN A 137 -10.70 10.18 -17.29
CA ASN A 137 -11.32 11.47 -16.97
C ASN A 137 -11.88 12.20 -18.20
N SER A 138 -11.91 11.57 -19.37
CA SER A 138 -12.49 12.16 -20.56
C SER A 138 -14.02 12.19 -20.47
N ASP A 139 -14.64 13.22 -21.05
CA ASP A 139 -16.08 13.45 -20.94
C ASP A 139 -16.88 12.29 -21.54
N GLU A 140 -16.36 11.67 -22.61
CA GLU A 140 -16.99 10.54 -23.30
C GLU A 140 -17.08 9.30 -22.41
N VAL A 141 -16.08 9.09 -21.55
CA VAL A 141 -16.07 7.99 -20.58
C VAL A 141 -16.93 8.36 -19.38
N GLN A 142 -16.74 9.56 -18.82
CA GLN A 142 -17.45 10.00 -17.61
C GLN A 142 -18.96 10.20 -17.85
N SER A 143 -19.40 10.51 -19.06
CA SER A 143 -20.84 10.62 -19.38
C SER A 143 -21.58 9.28 -19.30
N VAL A 144 -20.89 8.16 -19.46
CA VAL A 144 -21.47 6.81 -19.46
C VAL A 144 -21.25 6.10 -18.13
N VAL A 145 -20.16 6.42 -17.41
CA VAL A 145 -19.79 5.74 -16.17
C VAL A 145 -20.77 6.07 -15.04
N LYS A 146 -21.18 5.03 -14.30
CA LYS A 146 -22.00 5.19 -13.09
C LYS A 146 -21.17 5.84 -11.98
N PRO A 147 -21.77 6.69 -11.12
CA PRO A 147 -21.07 7.26 -9.99
C PRO A 147 -20.54 6.18 -9.05
N ILE A 148 -19.39 6.44 -8.43
CA ILE A 148 -18.75 5.50 -7.52
C ILE A 148 -19.59 5.29 -6.24
N ASN A 149 -19.88 4.03 -5.92
CA ASN A 149 -20.48 3.68 -4.63
C ASN A 149 -19.40 3.74 -3.53
N LYS A 150 -19.45 4.80 -2.71
CA LYS A 150 -18.51 4.99 -1.59
C LYS A 150 -18.91 4.22 -0.31
N GLU A 151 -20.12 3.64 -0.30
CA GLU A 151 -20.64 2.93 0.87
C GLU A 151 -19.97 1.57 1.05
N VAL A 152 -19.16 1.44 2.09
CA VAL A 152 -18.60 0.14 2.51
C VAL A 152 -19.49 -0.46 3.59
N LYS A 153 -20.36 -1.41 3.21
CA LYS A 153 -21.20 -2.15 4.17
C LYS A 153 -20.37 -3.20 4.90
N ARG A 154 -20.06 -2.93 6.17
CA ARG A 154 -19.40 -3.91 7.04
C ARG A 154 -20.43 -4.82 7.69
N ARG A 155 -20.03 -6.06 7.98
CA ARG A 155 -20.87 -6.98 8.74
C ARG A 155 -21.05 -6.43 10.15
N GLU A 156 -22.28 -6.09 10.50
CA GLU A 156 -22.63 -5.73 11.87
C GLU A 156 -22.61 -6.96 12.76
N ALA A 157 -22.14 -6.81 14.00
CA ALA A 157 -22.19 -7.88 14.99
C ALA A 157 -23.65 -8.19 15.35
N ARG A 158 -24.06 -9.46 15.23
CA ARG A 158 -25.41 -9.90 15.59
C ARG A 158 -25.56 -9.87 17.11
N LYS A 159 -26.28 -8.87 17.63
CA LYS A 159 -26.65 -8.81 19.05
C LYS A 159 -27.79 -9.79 19.33
N ASN A 160 -27.70 -10.53 20.43
CA ASN A 160 -28.77 -11.45 20.83
C ASN A 160 -29.99 -10.65 21.33
N PRO A 161 -31.17 -10.77 20.71
CA PRO A 161 -32.36 -10.02 21.09
C PRO A 161 -32.81 -10.36 22.52
N LEU A 162 -32.80 -11.63 22.92
CA LEU A 162 -33.29 -12.01 24.26
C LEU A 162 -32.47 -11.38 25.40
N LYS A 163 -31.20 -11.05 25.14
CA LYS A 163 -30.30 -10.41 26.12
C LYS A 163 -30.20 -8.89 25.94
N ASN A 164 -30.59 -8.33 24.79
CA ASN A 164 -30.44 -6.91 24.48
C ASN A 164 -31.78 -6.29 24.06
N ALA A 165 -32.34 -5.46 24.95
CA ALA A 165 -33.64 -4.83 24.73
C ALA A 165 -33.71 -3.96 23.46
N ALA A 166 -32.65 -3.24 23.10
CA ALA A 166 -32.62 -2.43 21.87
C ALA A 166 -32.64 -3.31 20.61
N ALA A 167 -32.00 -4.48 20.66
CA ALA A 167 -32.06 -5.46 19.58
C ALA A 167 -33.47 -6.08 19.45
N VAL A 168 -34.16 -6.34 20.57
CA VAL A 168 -35.59 -6.78 20.50
C VAL A 168 -36.45 -5.66 19.93
N LEU A 169 -36.30 -4.43 20.41
CA LEU A 169 -37.15 -3.31 19.97
C LEU A 169 -36.98 -3.01 18.48
N LYS A 170 -35.76 -3.15 17.94
CA LYS A 170 -35.50 -3.03 16.49
C LYS A 170 -36.23 -4.11 15.67
N LEU A 171 -36.45 -5.30 16.25
CA LEU A 171 -37.11 -6.43 15.59
C LEU A 171 -38.63 -6.49 15.86
N ASN A 172 -39.06 -6.11 17.06
CA ASN A 172 -40.43 -6.14 17.55
C ASN A 172 -40.72 -4.88 18.40
N PRO A 173 -41.33 -3.84 17.81
CA PRO A 173 -41.71 -2.63 18.53
C PRO A 173 -42.71 -2.85 19.68
N TYR A 174 -43.58 -3.85 19.59
CA TYR A 174 -44.58 -4.16 20.61
C TYR A 174 -43.98 -4.73 21.91
N PHE A 175 -42.71 -5.17 21.89
CA PHE A 175 -42.03 -5.62 23.10
C PHE A 175 -41.96 -4.53 24.17
N GLY A 176 -41.84 -3.25 23.78
CA GLY A 176 -41.77 -2.14 24.71
C GLY A 176 -43.06 -1.93 25.49
N THR A 177 -44.20 -1.97 24.81
CA THR A 177 -45.54 -1.86 25.43
C THR A 177 -45.82 -3.08 26.30
N ALA A 178 -45.56 -4.29 25.79
CA ALA A 178 -45.75 -5.54 26.54
C ALA A 178 -44.93 -5.56 27.84
N ARG A 179 -43.66 -5.15 27.78
CA ARG A 179 -42.80 -5.06 28.98
C ARG A 179 -43.30 -4.02 29.97
N ARG A 180 -43.74 -2.85 29.50
CA ARG A 180 -44.30 -1.79 30.37
C ARG A 180 -45.56 -2.27 31.09
N MET A 181 -46.47 -2.92 30.37
CA MET A 181 -47.69 -3.51 30.94
C MET A 181 -47.36 -4.59 31.98
N ALA A 182 -46.39 -5.46 31.71
CA ALA A 182 -45.95 -6.48 32.64
C ALA A 182 -45.38 -5.88 33.94
N VAL A 183 -44.52 -4.85 33.83
CA VAL A 183 -43.94 -4.16 34.99
C VAL A 183 -45.02 -3.48 35.85
N LEU A 184 -45.98 -2.80 35.22
CA LEU A 184 -47.09 -2.17 35.94
C LEU A 184 -47.97 -3.21 36.65
N ALA A 185 -48.28 -4.32 35.98
CA ALA A 185 -49.05 -5.41 36.56
C ALA A 185 -48.32 -6.07 37.75
N GLU A 186 -47.00 -6.25 37.65
CA GLU A 186 -46.19 -6.82 38.73
C GLU A 186 -46.07 -5.88 39.93
N ALA A 187 -45.86 -4.58 39.71
CA ALA A 187 -45.87 -3.57 40.76
C ALA A 187 -47.22 -3.56 41.53
N ALA A 188 -48.34 -3.65 40.80
CA ALA A 188 -49.66 -3.77 41.40
C ALA A 188 -49.82 -5.05 42.25
N ARG A 189 -49.35 -6.21 41.74
CA ARG A 189 -49.37 -7.48 42.49
C ARG A 189 -48.52 -7.45 43.76
N VAL A 190 -47.33 -6.87 43.70
CA VAL A 190 -46.44 -6.74 44.88
C VAL A 190 -47.07 -5.83 45.93
N LYS A 191 -47.65 -4.70 45.51
CA LYS A 191 -48.37 -3.79 46.41
C LYS A 191 -49.54 -4.51 47.11
N ALA A 192 -50.39 -5.17 46.34
CA ALA A 192 -51.53 -5.94 46.88
C ALA A 192 -51.08 -7.07 47.82
N ARG A 193 -49.98 -7.77 47.51
CA ARG A 193 -49.39 -8.79 48.40
C ARG A 193 -48.90 -8.17 49.71
N LYS A 194 -48.22 -7.01 49.66
CA LYS A 194 -47.72 -6.32 50.86
C LYS A 194 -48.87 -5.83 51.74
N GLU A 195 -49.93 -5.27 51.16
CA GLU A 195 -51.14 -4.86 51.85
C GLU A 195 -51.86 -6.06 52.51
N LYS A 196 -51.95 -7.19 51.80
CA LYS A 196 -52.51 -8.44 52.33
C LYS A 196 -51.67 -9.02 53.47
N ILE A 197 -50.35 -8.93 53.41
CA ILE A 197 -49.46 -9.36 54.49
C ILE A 197 -49.60 -8.41 55.69
N ASN A 198 -49.64 -7.09 55.46
CA ASN A 198 -49.80 -6.09 56.51
C ASN A 198 -51.14 -6.24 57.24
N SER A 199 -52.25 -6.46 56.52
CA SER A 199 -53.56 -6.71 57.14
C SER A 199 -53.61 -8.00 57.95
N LYS A 200 -52.87 -9.04 57.55
CA LYS A 200 -52.66 -10.24 58.38
C LYS A 200 -51.83 -9.94 59.62
N ARG A 201 -50.76 -9.15 59.50
CA ARG A 201 -49.91 -8.75 60.63
C ARG A 201 -50.67 -7.91 61.66
N THR A 202 -51.47 -6.93 61.24
CA THR A 202 -52.26 -6.10 62.15
C THR A 202 -53.34 -6.90 62.89
N LYS A 203 -53.96 -7.88 62.23
CA LYS A 203 -54.88 -8.83 62.87
C LYS A 203 -54.18 -9.71 63.91
N LEU A 204 -53.00 -10.25 63.58
CA LEU A 204 -52.20 -11.04 64.53
C LEU A 204 -51.73 -10.22 65.74
N SER A 205 -51.30 -8.97 65.55
CA SER A 205 -50.93 -8.10 66.68
C SER A 205 -52.11 -7.77 67.57
N ALA A 206 -53.30 -7.52 67.01
CA ALA A 206 -54.52 -7.27 67.79
C ALA A 206 -54.91 -8.46 68.68
N VAL A 207 -54.74 -9.69 68.18
CA VAL A 207 -54.96 -10.92 68.97
C VAL A 207 -53.89 -11.11 70.05
N CYS A 208 -52.64 -10.72 69.78
CA CYS A 208 -51.57 -10.79 70.77
C CYS A 208 -51.76 -9.77 71.92
N TYR A 209 -52.22 -8.54 71.60
CA TYR A 209 -52.58 -7.53 72.59
C TYR A 209 -53.81 -7.92 73.41
N SER A 210 -54.81 -8.58 72.82
CA SER A 210 -55.99 -9.05 73.58
C SER A 210 -55.67 -10.24 74.49
N LEU A 211 -54.79 -11.15 74.08
CA LEU A 211 -54.33 -12.25 74.95
C LEU A 211 -53.49 -11.74 76.12
N THR A 212 -52.59 -10.78 75.89
CA THR A 212 -51.78 -10.18 76.96
C THR A 212 -52.62 -9.35 77.92
N PHE A 213 -53.63 -8.62 77.43
CA PHE A 213 -54.57 -7.90 78.30
C PHE A 213 -55.45 -8.84 79.13
N ALA A 214 -55.92 -9.95 78.54
CA ALA A 214 -56.70 -10.96 79.27
C ALA A 214 -55.88 -11.69 80.35
N ILE A 215 -54.62 -12.03 80.06
CA ILE A 215 -53.71 -12.62 81.05
C ILE A 215 -53.40 -11.62 82.18
N CYS A 216 -53.18 -10.35 81.85
CA CYS A 216 -52.92 -9.30 82.85
C CYS A 216 -54.16 -8.99 83.71
N PHE A 217 -55.38 -9.06 83.13
CA PHE A 217 -56.63 -8.85 83.86
C PHE A 217 -56.98 -10.01 84.80
N ILE A 218 -56.66 -11.25 84.41
CA ILE A 218 -56.81 -12.43 85.29
C ILE A 218 -55.85 -12.37 86.47
N SER A 219 -54.58 -11.96 86.27
CA SER A 219 -53.62 -11.80 87.38
C SER A 219 -53.93 -10.65 88.34
N TYR A 220 -54.79 -9.69 87.98
CA TYR A 220 -55.19 -8.59 88.88
C TYR A 220 -56.43 -8.92 89.73
N TYR A 221 -57.12 -10.04 89.44
CA TYR A 221 -58.35 -10.47 90.11
C TYR A 221 -58.22 -11.83 90.83
N THR A 222 -56.99 -12.31 91.04
CA THR A 222 -56.62 -13.45 91.90
C THR A 222 -55.57 -13.00 92.91
#